data_AF-Q2KIK9-F1
#
_entry.id   AF-Q2KIK9-F1
#
_cell.length_a   1.000
_cell.length_b   1.000
_cell.length_c   1.000
_cell.angle_alpha   90.00
_cell.angle_beta   90.00
_cell.angle_gamma   90.00
#
_symmetry.space_group_name_H-M   'P 1'
#
loop_
_entity.id
_entity.type
_entity.pdbx_description
1 polymer ?
#
loop_
_entity_poly.entity_id
_entity_poly.type
_entity_poly.pdbx_seq_one_letter_code
_entity_poly.pdbx_strand_id
1 'polypeptide(L)'
;MKTSRTWAWRVPVELFLLCAALGSFSVPSSRGERPPSLGSNAVNESLAKTRQTRSVDVTPLPIDCELSSWSSWTTCDPCQKKRYRHAYLIRPSQFHGEQCNFSDKEVEDCVSNRPCRSQVRCEGFVCAQTGRCINRRLLCNGDNDCGDQSDEANCRKTYKKCQQEMEQYWAIGSLASGINLFTNNLEGPVLDHRYYAGLCSPHYILNTRFRKPYNVENFIPQTRGKYDFTLTEYESYSDFEHNVTGTAISRSSFSLGFKIAGIFELGYSSMSNIGQHFISRIRRFSHTKSKFLHARSDLEVAHYKLKTRNLMLHHEFLQRVKQLPLEYSYGEYRDLFREFGTHYITEAVLGGIYEYTLIKNKEAMDRGDYSLKNIHDCAIQNV
;
A
#
# COMPACT_ATOMS: atom_id res chain seq x y z
N MET A 1 -42.59 -51.13 -12.98
CA MET A 1 -43.86 -50.69 -13.61
C MET A 1 -44.03 -49.19 -13.39
N LYS A 2 -44.46 -48.50 -14.45
CA LYS A 2 -44.88 -47.09 -14.55
C LYS A 2 -43.77 -46.01 -14.59
N THR A 3 -43.34 -45.84 -15.82
CA THR A 3 -42.81 -44.67 -16.55
C THR A 3 -43.54 -43.34 -16.30
N SER A 4 -42.79 -42.23 -16.33
CA SER A 4 -43.28 -40.90 -16.75
C SER A 4 -42.08 -39.93 -16.84
N ARG A 5 -41.45 -39.83 -18.02
CA ARG A 5 -41.59 -38.76 -19.03
C ARG A 5 -40.72 -37.51 -18.74
N THR A 6 -39.58 -37.51 -19.42
CA THR A 6 -38.67 -36.39 -19.69
C THR A 6 -39.39 -35.29 -20.48
N TRP A 7 -39.23 -34.04 -20.05
CA TRP A 7 -39.44 -32.89 -20.93
C TRP A 7 -38.22 -31.96 -20.81
N ALA A 8 -37.31 -32.14 -21.75
CA ALA A 8 -36.17 -31.27 -21.96
C ALA A 8 -36.64 -30.10 -22.84
N TRP A 9 -36.69 -28.90 -22.28
CA TRP A 9 -36.75 -27.68 -23.07
C TRP A 9 -35.33 -27.22 -23.35
N ARG A 10 -34.86 -27.57 -24.54
CA ARG A 10 -33.76 -26.86 -25.21
C ARG A 10 -34.36 -25.59 -25.81
N VAL A 11 -33.85 -24.43 -25.41
CA VAL A 11 -33.98 -23.19 -26.18
C VAL A 11 -32.56 -22.74 -26.53
N PRO A 12 -32.27 -22.49 -27.82
CA PRO A 12 -30.96 -22.08 -28.32
C PRO A 12 -30.84 -20.55 -28.18
N VAL A 13 -29.65 -20.04 -27.89
CA VAL A 13 -29.34 -18.65 -28.19
C VAL A 13 -28.02 -18.61 -28.93
N GLU A 14 -28.15 -18.14 -30.16
CA GLU A 14 -27.17 -18.11 -31.23
C GLU A 14 -26.00 -17.17 -30.93
N LEU A 15 -24.86 -17.63 -31.41
CA LEU A 15 -23.63 -16.89 -31.65
C LEU A 15 -23.88 -15.91 -32.80
N PHE A 16 -24.06 -14.61 -32.50
CA PHE A 16 -24.08 -13.57 -33.53
C PHE A 16 -22.72 -12.86 -33.61
N LEU A 17 -21.95 -13.24 -34.63
CA LEU A 17 -20.93 -12.42 -35.27
C LEU A 17 -21.64 -11.37 -36.14
N LEU A 18 -21.44 -10.09 -35.84
CA LEU A 18 -21.74 -9.00 -36.78
C LEU A 18 -20.55 -8.05 -36.85
N CYS A 19 -19.82 -8.16 -37.95
CA CYS A 19 -18.90 -7.14 -38.45
C CYS A 19 -19.66 -6.11 -39.30
N ALA A 20 -19.11 -4.89 -39.28
CA ALA A 20 -19.21 -3.81 -40.26
C ALA A 20 -20.54 -3.02 -40.34
N ALA A 21 -20.54 -1.77 -39.84
CA ALA A 21 -20.13 -0.59 -40.62
C ALA A 21 -20.75 0.71 -40.05
N LEU A 22 -19.99 1.80 -40.22
CA LEU A 22 -20.37 3.22 -40.13
C LEU A 22 -20.33 3.89 -38.74
N GLY A 23 -19.43 4.88 -38.62
CA GLY A 23 -19.48 5.87 -37.54
C GLY A 23 -18.13 6.34 -37.02
N SER A 24 -17.16 6.60 -37.90
CA SER A 24 -15.91 7.27 -37.55
C SER A 24 -16.17 8.70 -37.03
N PHE A 25 -16.30 8.86 -35.71
CA PHE A 25 -16.10 10.14 -35.04
C PHE A 25 -14.61 10.31 -34.77
N SER A 26 -13.93 10.90 -35.75
CA SER A 26 -12.62 11.52 -35.56
C SER A 26 -12.78 12.69 -34.59
N VAL A 27 -12.28 12.55 -33.37
CA VAL A 27 -11.96 13.69 -32.50
C VAL A 27 -10.92 14.54 -33.23
N PRO A 28 -11.07 15.88 -33.34
CA PRO A 28 -10.13 16.71 -34.06
C PRO A 28 -8.77 16.68 -33.34
N SER A 29 -7.83 15.96 -33.95
CA SER A 29 -6.41 16.18 -33.71
C SER A 29 -6.10 17.59 -34.21
N SER A 30 -5.86 18.54 -33.29
CA SER A 30 -5.31 19.85 -33.61
C SER A 30 -3.86 19.68 -34.09
N ARG A 31 -3.72 19.22 -35.33
CA ARG A 31 -2.50 19.38 -36.12
C ARG A 31 -2.38 20.88 -36.39
N GLY A 32 -1.47 21.54 -35.69
CA GLY A 32 -1.05 22.89 -36.03
C GLY A 32 -0.62 22.91 -37.51
N GLU A 33 -1.39 23.61 -38.33
CA GLU A 33 -1.08 23.86 -39.73
C GLU A 33 0.22 24.66 -39.81
N ARG A 34 1.21 24.12 -40.52
CA ARG A 34 2.27 24.94 -41.12
C ARG A 34 1.61 25.80 -42.20
N PRO A 35 1.73 27.13 -42.18
CA PRO A 35 1.35 27.92 -43.34
C PRO A 35 2.33 27.65 -44.49
N PRO A 36 1.88 27.77 -45.75
CA PRO A 36 2.73 27.53 -46.92
C PRO A 36 3.85 28.56 -46.99
N SER A 37 5.07 28.09 -47.17
CA SER A 37 6.21 28.92 -47.56
C SER A 37 5.99 29.42 -48.99
N LEU A 38 5.51 30.66 -49.12
CA LEU A 38 5.58 31.39 -50.40
C LEU A 38 7.01 31.95 -50.52
N GLY A 39 7.84 31.29 -51.33
CA GLY A 39 9.12 31.83 -51.74
C GLY A 39 8.89 33.04 -52.64
N SER A 40 9.38 34.21 -52.22
CA SER A 40 9.61 35.34 -53.12
C SER A 40 10.98 35.91 -52.82
N ASN A 41 11.84 35.86 -53.84
CA ASN A 41 13.16 36.47 -53.84
C ASN A 41 12.98 37.99 -53.90
N ALA A 42 13.14 38.66 -52.77
CA ALA A 42 13.41 40.09 -52.73
C ALA A 42 14.44 40.36 -51.65
N VAL A 43 15.67 40.61 -52.10
CA VAL A 43 16.75 41.20 -51.30
C VAL A 43 16.27 42.57 -50.86
N ASN A 44 16.06 42.75 -49.56
CA ASN A 44 16.25 44.02 -48.88
C ASN A 44 16.55 43.78 -47.40
N GLU A 45 17.72 44.25 -47.03
CA GLU A 45 18.37 44.13 -45.75
C GLU A 45 17.58 44.92 -44.69
N SER A 46 16.84 44.20 -43.84
CA SER A 46 16.53 44.68 -42.50
C SER A 46 16.52 43.48 -41.56
N LEU A 47 17.60 43.35 -40.78
CA LEU A 47 17.78 42.33 -39.76
C LEU A 47 16.87 42.63 -38.55
N ALA A 48 15.55 42.65 -38.75
CA ALA A 48 14.61 42.61 -37.65
C ALA A 48 14.59 41.16 -37.13
N LYS A 49 15.40 40.89 -36.09
CA LYS A 49 15.28 39.67 -35.27
C LYS A 49 13.82 39.52 -34.88
N THR A 50 13.08 38.67 -35.59
CA THR A 50 11.72 38.31 -35.23
C THR A 50 11.83 37.70 -33.84
N ARG A 51 11.34 38.42 -32.83
CA ARG A 51 11.32 37.91 -31.45
C ARG A 51 10.51 36.62 -31.50
N GLN A 52 11.17 35.48 -31.30
CA GLN A 52 10.46 34.25 -30.99
C GLN A 52 9.64 34.53 -29.73
N THR A 53 8.32 34.44 -29.84
CA THR A 53 7.42 34.48 -28.70
C THR A 53 7.81 33.33 -27.80
N ARG A 54 8.49 33.62 -26.68
CA ARG A 54 8.72 32.61 -25.65
C ARG A 54 7.35 32.17 -25.19
N SER A 55 7.09 30.85 -25.14
CA SER A 55 6.01 30.35 -24.32
C SER A 55 6.24 30.91 -22.91
N VAL A 56 5.32 31.74 -22.43
CA VAL A 56 5.31 32.10 -21.01
C VAL A 56 5.29 30.77 -20.27
N ASP A 57 6.16 30.60 -19.28
CA ASP A 57 6.14 29.43 -18.40
C ASP A 57 4.72 29.37 -17.80
N VAL A 58 3.86 28.54 -18.38
CA VAL A 58 2.45 28.46 -17.98
C VAL A 58 2.46 27.67 -16.70
N THR A 59 2.63 28.37 -15.58
CA THR A 59 2.38 27.75 -14.28
C THR A 59 0.94 27.26 -14.31
N PRO A 60 0.71 25.95 -14.12
CA PRO A 60 -0.63 25.38 -14.17
C PRO A 60 -1.52 26.11 -13.16
N LEU A 61 -2.76 26.40 -13.58
CA LEU A 61 -3.73 27.07 -12.72
C LEU A 61 -3.97 26.22 -11.46
N PRO A 62 -4.10 26.85 -10.28
CA PRO A 62 -4.47 26.15 -9.06
C PRO A 62 -5.77 25.37 -9.26
N ILE A 63 -5.79 24.13 -8.79
CA ILE A 63 -6.98 23.28 -8.82
C ILE A 63 -7.39 23.08 -7.37
N ASP A 64 -8.56 23.60 -7.01
CA ASP A 64 -9.10 23.48 -5.66
C ASP A 64 -9.79 22.14 -5.45
N CYS A 65 -9.73 21.67 -4.21
CA CYS A 65 -10.36 20.44 -3.77
C CYS A 65 -11.90 20.56 -3.80
N GLU A 66 -12.58 19.52 -4.29
CA GLU A 66 -14.04 19.46 -4.38
C GLU A 66 -14.55 18.13 -3.81
N LEU A 67 -15.43 18.19 -2.81
CA LEU A 67 -16.18 17.04 -2.29
C LEU A 67 -17.58 16.99 -2.89
N SER A 68 -18.18 15.80 -2.86
CA SER A 68 -19.58 15.60 -3.22
C SER A 68 -20.52 16.32 -2.26
N SER A 69 -21.79 16.41 -2.65
CA SER A 69 -22.86 16.65 -1.69
C SER A 69 -22.91 15.54 -0.64
N TRP A 70 -23.48 15.86 0.52
CA TRP A 70 -23.65 14.92 1.61
C TRP A 70 -24.57 13.76 1.21
N SER A 71 -24.20 12.54 1.62
CA SER A 71 -25.09 11.39 1.55
C SER A 71 -26.33 11.62 2.42
N SER A 72 -27.41 10.89 2.13
CA SER A 72 -28.52 10.77 3.07
C SER A 72 -28.03 10.23 4.41
N TRP A 73 -28.65 10.67 5.51
CA TRP A 73 -28.39 10.12 6.84
C TRP A 73 -28.75 8.64 6.88
N THR A 74 -27.89 7.84 7.51
CA THR A 74 -28.22 6.45 7.83
C THR A 74 -29.35 6.39 8.85
N THR A 75 -29.99 5.22 8.96
CA THR A 75 -30.86 4.95 10.10
C THR A 75 -30.05 4.97 11.40
N CYS A 76 -30.72 5.20 12.52
CA CYS A 76 -30.08 5.25 13.83
C CYS A 76 -29.57 3.87 14.22
N ASP A 77 -28.25 3.74 14.42
CA ASP A 77 -27.63 2.50 14.87
C ASP A 77 -28.10 2.19 16.31
N PRO A 78 -28.71 1.02 16.58
CA PRO A 78 -29.21 0.68 17.90
C PRO A 78 -28.12 0.44 18.95
N CYS A 79 -26.92 0.06 18.52
CA CYS A 79 -25.79 -0.23 19.38
C CYS A 79 -24.98 1.03 19.72
N GLN A 80 -24.67 1.83 18.70
CA GLN A 80 -23.88 3.06 18.87
C GLN A 80 -24.74 4.28 19.24
N LYS A 81 -26.07 4.21 19.04
CA LYS A 81 -27.02 5.32 19.22
C LYS A 81 -26.63 6.56 18.41
N LYS A 82 -26.11 6.32 17.21
CA LYS A 82 -25.61 7.35 16.30
C LYS A 82 -26.08 7.11 14.88
N ARG A 83 -26.21 8.19 14.11
CA ARG A 83 -26.44 8.17 12.66
C ARG A 83 -25.28 8.85 11.94
N TYR A 84 -25.07 8.45 10.69
CA TYR A 84 -23.86 8.79 9.94
C TYR A 84 -24.23 9.37 8.57
N ARG A 85 -23.41 10.28 8.06
CA ARG A 85 -23.39 10.68 6.65
C ARG A 85 -21.96 10.95 6.21
N HIS A 86 -21.71 10.91 4.91
CA HIS A 86 -20.38 11.11 4.35
C HIS A 86 -20.43 11.89 3.04
N ALA A 87 -19.29 12.45 2.68
CA ALA A 87 -18.99 12.98 1.35
C ALA A 87 -17.77 12.25 0.79
N TYR A 88 -17.67 12.14 -0.53
CA TYR A 88 -16.52 11.56 -1.21
C TYR A 88 -15.80 12.61 -2.05
N LEU A 89 -14.52 12.38 -2.30
CA LEU A 89 -13.67 13.28 -3.09
C LEU A 89 -14.07 13.20 -4.57
N ILE A 90 -14.44 14.33 -5.15
CA ILE A 90 -14.66 14.46 -6.60
C ILE A 90 -13.36 14.87 -7.27
N ARG A 91 -12.69 15.89 -6.72
CA ARG A 91 -11.45 16.43 -7.28
C ARG A 91 -10.42 16.72 -6.19
N PRO A 92 -9.19 16.18 -6.28
CA PRO A 92 -8.11 16.52 -5.36
C PRO A 92 -7.54 17.92 -5.63
N SER A 93 -7.03 18.58 -4.59
CA SER A 93 -6.27 19.83 -4.75
C SER A 93 -4.94 19.58 -5.47
N GLN A 94 -4.62 20.41 -6.47
CA GLN A 94 -3.32 20.38 -7.17
C GLN A 94 -2.80 21.79 -7.41
N PHE A 95 -1.49 21.91 -7.67
CA PHE A 95 -0.83 23.17 -8.05
C PHE A 95 -1.09 24.33 -7.07
N HIS A 96 -0.95 24.05 -5.76
CA HIS A 96 -1.21 25.00 -4.68
C HIS A 96 -2.66 25.52 -4.60
N GLY A 97 -3.64 24.79 -5.14
CA GLY A 97 -5.05 25.04 -4.86
C GLY A 97 -5.45 24.75 -3.41
N GLU A 98 -6.63 25.21 -3.01
CA GLU A 98 -7.16 25.06 -1.66
C GLU A 98 -7.42 23.58 -1.31
N GLN A 99 -6.99 23.17 -0.13
CA GLN A 99 -7.14 21.80 0.39
C GLN A 99 -8.49 21.63 1.11
N CYS A 100 -9.07 20.43 1.03
CA CYS A 100 -10.26 20.09 1.83
C CYS A 100 -9.88 19.90 3.31
N ASN A 101 -9.85 20.99 4.08
CA ASN A 101 -9.54 20.97 5.52
C ASN A 101 -10.74 20.62 6.43
N PHE A 102 -11.87 20.23 5.85
CA PHE A 102 -13.09 19.88 6.57
C PHE A 102 -13.29 18.35 6.62
N SER A 103 -14.04 17.89 7.62
CA SER A 103 -14.34 16.47 7.78
C SER A 103 -15.18 15.97 6.60
N ASP A 104 -14.79 14.82 6.05
CA ASP A 104 -15.50 14.14 4.97
C ASP A 104 -16.59 13.17 5.49
N LYS A 105 -16.89 13.24 6.79
CA LYS A 105 -17.98 12.53 7.47
C LYS A 105 -18.59 13.37 8.59
N GLU A 106 -19.83 13.04 8.95
CA GLU A 106 -20.48 13.56 10.14
C GLU A 106 -21.20 12.46 10.92
N VAL A 107 -21.28 12.68 12.23
CA VAL A 107 -21.86 11.76 13.19
C VAL A 107 -22.78 12.55 14.10
N GLU A 108 -24.01 12.08 14.24
CA GLU A 108 -25.01 12.69 15.12
C GLU A 108 -25.59 11.66 16.08
N ASP A 109 -25.84 12.09 17.31
CA ASP A 109 -26.53 11.28 18.30
C ASP A 109 -28.01 11.10 17.92
N CYS A 110 -28.54 9.91 18.18
CA CYS A 110 -29.92 9.57 17.88
C CYS A 110 -30.51 8.59 18.90
N VAL A 111 -31.83 8.53 18.97
CA VAL A 111 -32.55 7.61 19.86
C VAL A 111 -33.12 6.45 19.05
N SER A 112 -32.82 5.23 19.47
CA SER A 112 -33.37 4.00 18.89
C SER A 112 -33.83 3.07 19.99
N ASN A 113 -35.04 2.54 19.84
CA ASN A 113 -35.63 1.55 20.74
C ASN A 113 -35.38 0.10 20.27
N ARG A 114 -34.61 -0.09 19.20
CA ARG A 114 -34.31 -1.42 18.67
C ARG A 114 -33.29 -2.13 19.57
N PRO A 115 -33.44 -3.44 19.83
CA PRO A 115 -32.51 -4.17 20.68
C PRO A 115 -31.15 -4.32 20.01
N CYS A 116 -30.08 -4.00 20.74
CA CYS A 116 -28.70 -4.25 20.32
C CYS A 116 -28.18 -5.55 20.95
N ARG A 117 -27.72 -6.49 20.13
CA ARG A 117 -27.11 -7.74 20.59
C ARG A 117 -25.57 -7.63 20.57
N SER A 118 -25.01 -6.68 21.31
CA SER A 118 -23.55 -6.39 21.30
C SER A 118 -22.71 -7.20 22.29
N GLN A 119 -23.32 -7.99 23.17
CA GLN A 119 -22.56 -8.70 24.20
C GLN A 119 -21.95 -10.00 23.69
N VAL A 120 -20.71 -9.92 23.21
CA VAL A 120 -19.78 -11.04 23.25
C VAL A 120 -19.53 -11.36 24.72
N ARG A 121 -19.94 -12.55 25.17
CA ARG A 121 -19.71 -13.00 26.55
C ARG A 121 -18.23 -13.31 26.72
N CYS A 122 -17.64 -12.76 27.78
CA CYS A 122 -16.27 -13.08 28.20
C CYS A 122 -16.32 -14.07 29.37
N GLU A 123 -15.74 -15.26 29.19
CA GLU A 123 -15.58 -16.25 30.26
C GLU A 123 -14.38 -15.92 31.18
N GLY A 124 -13.45 -15.11 30.68
CA GLY A 124 -12.21 -14.75 31.32
C GLY A 124 -12.26 -13.46 32.15
N PHE A 125 -11.13 -12.76 32.18
CA PHE A 125 -11.00 -11.42 32.74
C PHE A 125 -11.12 -10.39 31.61
N VAL A 126 -11.87 -9.30 31.87
CA VAL A 126 -12.04 -8.20 30.93
C VAL A 126 -11.10 -7.08 31.34
N CYS A 127 -10.20 -6.70 30.43
CA CYS A 127 -9.24 -5.62 30.62
C CYS A 127 -9.94 -4.26 30.77
N ALA A 128 -9.42 -3.40 31.63
CA ALA A 128 -10.13 -2.21 32.11
C ALA A 128 -10.35 -1.15 31.02
N GLN A 129 -9.31 -0.85 30.24
CA GLN A 129 -9.35 0.17 29.19
C GLN A 129 -9.55 -0.47 27.80
N THR A 130 -8.81 -1.54 27.51
CA THR A 130 -8.85 -2.16 26.18
C THR A 130 -10.14 -2.96 25.91
N GLY A 131 -10.82 -3.42 26.97
CA GLY A 131 -12.00 -4.28 26.85
C GLY A 131 -11.71 -5.63 26.16
N ARG A 132 -10.44 -6.05 26.17
CA ARG A 132 -10.00 -7.38 25.71
C ARG A 132 -10.40 -8.44 26.75
N CYS A 133 -10.79 -9.62 26.29
CA CYS A 133 -11.10 -10.76 27.14
C CYS A 133 -9.92 -11.71 27.15
N ILE A 134 -9.24 -11.86 28.29
CA ILE A 134 -8.09 -12.75 28.45
C ILE A 134 -8.39 -13.90 29.40
N ASN A 135 -7.66 -15.01 29.28
CA ASN A 135 -7.82 -16.14 30.20
C ASN A 135 -7.28 -15.77 31.59
N ARG A 136 -7.98 -16.15 32.67
CA ARG A 136 -7.56 -15.89 34.06
C ARG A 136 -6.18 -16.45 34.42
N ARG A 137 -5.69 -17.45 33.69
CA ARG A 137 -4.32 -17.99 33.83
C ARG A 137 -3.22 -16.99 33.44
N LEU A 138 -3.60 -15.90 32.77
CA LEU A 138 -2.69 -14.83 32.35
C LEU A 138 -2.62 -13.69 33.36
N LEU A 139 -3.42 -13.71 34.43
CA LEU A 139 -3.34 -12.70 35.47
C LEU A 139 -2.09 -12.89 36.32
N CYS A 140 -1.41 -11.78 36.64
CA CYS A 140 -0.24 -11.75 37.51
C CYS A 140 0.90 -12.66 37.04
N ASN A 141 1.07 -12.81 35.72
CA ASN A 141 2.11 -13.67 35.12
C ASN A 141 3.37 -12.88 34.73
N GLY A 142 3.38 -11.56 34.94
CA GLY A 142 4.47 -10.64 34.60
C GLY A 142 4.49 -10.18 33.14
N ASP A 143 3.50 -10.57 32.33
CA ASP A 143 3.32 -10.14 30.95
C ASP A 143 2.14 -9.15 30.87
N ASN A 144 2.21 -8.18 29.95
CA ASN A 144 1.07 -7.28 29.68
C ASN A 144 0.21 -7.88 28.56
N ASP A 145 -0.65 -8.83 28.90
CA ASP A 145 -1.57 -9.49 27.98
C ASP A 145 -2.80 -8.61 27.66
N CYS A 146 -3.15 -7.66 28.54
CA CYS A 146 -4.27 -6.74 28.31
C CYS A 146 -3.94 -5.54 27.39
N GLY A 147 -2.67 -5.17 27.27
CA GLY A 147 -2.20 -3.95 26.57
C GLY A 147 -2.15 -2.72 27.48
N ASP A 148 -3.05 -2.62 28.46
CA ASP A 148 -3.14 -1.52 29.44
C ASP A 148 -2.59 -1.88 30.83
N GLN A 149 -1.93 -3.05 30.98
CA GLN A 149 -1.39 -3.59 32.23
C GLN A 149 -2.44 -3.88 33.33
N SER A 150 -3.74 -3.91 32.98
CA SER A 150 -4.80 -4.16 33.97
C SER A 150 -4.83 -5.60 34.51
N ASP A 151 -4.22 -6.54 33.79
CA ASP A 151 -4.01 -7.94 34.18
C ASP A 151 -2.90 -8.14 35.22
N GLU A 152 -1.98 -7.18 35.32
CA GLU A 152 -0.89 -7.17 36.29
C GLU A 152 -1.18 -6.24 37.48
N ALA A 153 -2.37 -5.63 37.52
CA ALA A 153 -2.81 -4.80 38.63
C ALA A 153 -3.26 -5.64 39.83
N ASN A 154 -3.01 -5.14 41.05
CA ASN A 154 -3.45 -5.75 42.32
C ASN A 154 -2.93 -7.18 42.58
N CYS A 155 -1.75 -7.51 42.05
CA CYS A 155 -1.13 -8.81 42.25
C CYS A 155 -0.40 -8.92 43.61
N ARG A 156 -0.78 -9.90 44.43
CA ARG A 156 -0.05 -10.21 45.69
C ARG A 156 1.30 -10.86 45.44
N LYS A 157 1.39 -11.67 44.38
CA LYS A 157 2.59 -12.36 43.89
C LYS A 157 2.52 -12.41 42.38
N THR A 158 3.65 -12.18 41.73
CA THR A 158 3.80 -12.32 40.27
C THR A 158 4.50 -13.64 39.97
N TYR A 159 3.88 -14.47 39.13
CA TYR A 159 4.42 -15.76 38.71
C TYR A 159 5.01 -15.62 37.32
N LYS A 160 6.22 -15.03 37.24
CA LYS A 160 6.92 -14.82 35.97
C LYS A 160 7.04 -16.13 35.20
N LYS A 161 6.41 -16.18 34.03
CA LYS A 161 6.52 -17.35 33.15
C LYS A 161 7.93 -17.50 32.58
N CYS A 162 8.57 -16.36 32.30
CA CYS A 162 9.94 -16.28 31.84
C CYS A 162 10.88 -15.92 32.99
N GLN A 163 11.80 -16.82 33.32
CA GLN A 163 12.85 -16.55 34.30
C GLN A 163 13.97 -15.67 33.73
N GLN A 164 14.19 -15.75 32.42
CA GLN A 164 15.25 -15.03 31.72
C GLN A 164 14.62 -13.99 30.79
N GLU A 165 15.29 -12.84 30.67
CA GLU A 165 14.95 -11.83 29.69
C GLU A 165 15.18 -12.35 28.27
N MET A 166 14.28 -11.97 27.37
CA MET A 166 14.28 -12.38 25.97
C MET A 166 13.85 -11.21 25.11
N GLU A 167 14.47 -11.11 23.94
CA GLU A 167 14.17 -10.05 22.98
C GLU A 167 12.96 -10.40 22.12
N GLN A 168 12.28 -9.38 21.61
CA GLN A 168 11.31 -9.53 20.53
C GLN A 168 12.06 -9.71 19.21
N TYR A 169 11.49 -10.44 18.25
CA TYR A 169 12.07 -10.51 16.91
C TYR A 169 12.27 -9.11 16.34
N TRP A 170 13.39 -8.89 15.67
CA TRP A 170 13.66 -7.63 15.00
C TRP A 170 12.60 -7.37 13.92
N ALA A 171 12.18 -6.11 13.80
CA ALA A 171 11.12 -5.65 12.89
C ALA A 171 9.73 -6.29 13.07
N ILE A 172 9.48 -7.02 14.18
CA ILE A 172 8.19 -7.72 14.38
C ILE A 172 6.99 -6.78 14.49
N GLY A 173 7.20 -5.54 14.91
CA GLY A 173 6.18 -4.50 14.97
C GLY A 173 5.63 -4.16 13.58
N SER A 174 6.52 -3.96 12.60
CA SER A 174 6.13 -3.71 11.21
C SER A 174 5.34 -4.87 10.60
N LEU A 175 5.67 -6.11 10.98
CA LEU A 175 4.92 -7.31 10.57
C LEU A 175 3.52 -7.41 11.23
N ALA A 176 3.28 -6.66 12.30
CA ALA A 176 2.00 -6.59 13.00
C ALA A 176 1.09 -5.47 12.47
N SER A 177 1.64 -4.54 11.70
CA SER A 177 0.94 -3.43 11.07
C SER A 177 0.07 -3.89 9.91
N GLY A 178 -1.00 -3.13 9.67
CA GLY A 178 -1.77 -3.26 8.46
C GLY A 178 -1.06 -2.62 7.27
N ILE A 179 -1.46 -3.03 6.06
CA ILE A 179 -0.90 -2.55 4.80
C ILE A 179 -2.03 -1.93 3.96
N ASN A 180 -1.79 -0.72 3.49
CA ASN A 180 -2.60 -0.13 2.44
C ASN A 180 -1.97 -0.44 1.08
N LEU A 181 -2.56 -1.38 0.33
CA LEU A 181 -2.01 -1.83 -0.95
C LEU A 181 -2.24 -0.84 -2.10
N PHE A 182 -3.09 0.17 -1.90
CA PHE A 182 -3.28 1.22 -2.90
C PHE A 182 -2.15 2.25 -2.84
N THR A 183 -1.55 2.45 -1.66
CA THR A 183 -0.45 3.39 -1.42
C THR A 183 0.89 2.71 -1.16
N ASN A 184 0.89 1.38 -0.94
CA ASN A 184 2.02 0.59 -0.47
C ASN A 184 2.63 1.09 0.85
N ASN A 185 1.79 1.66 1.73
CA ASN A 185 2.22 2.15 3.04
C ASN A 185 1.86 1.17 4.16
N LEU A 186 2.70 1.14 5.20
CA LEU A 186 2.37 0.52 6.48
C LEU A 186 1.51 1.49 7.29
N GLU A 187 0.40 0.98 7.79
CA GLU A 187 -0.57 1.72 8.60
C GLU A 187 -0.53 1.22 10.06
N GLY A 188 -1.57 1.53 10.83
CA GLY A 188 -1.68 1.18 12.24
C GLY A 188 -1.61 -0.33 12.53
N PRO A 189 -1.31 -0.71 13.79
CA PRO A 189 -1.19 -2.10 14.21
C PRO A 189 -2.55 -2.82 14.18
N VAL A 190 -2.62 -3.94 13.47
CA VAL A 190 -3.83 -4.79 13.36
C VAL A 190 -3.70 -6.08 14.17
N LEU A 191 -2.47 -6.58 14.32
CA LEU A 191 -2.15 -7.77 15.11
C LEU A 191 -1.37 -7.40 16.37
N ASP A 192 -1.56 -8.17 17.43
CA ASP A 192 -0.79 -8.02 18.66
C ASP A 192 0.37 -9.02 18.70
N HIS A 193 1.54 -8.59 18.21
CA HIS A 193 2.78 -9.36 18.32
C HIS A 193 3.50 -9.20 19.65
N ARG A 194 2.91 -8.50 20.63
CA ARG A 194 3.40 -8.45 22.01
C ARG A 194 2.68 -9.46 22.92
N TYR A 195 1.60 -10.05 22.43
CA TYR A 195 0.89 -11.11 23.12
C TYR A 195 1.59 -12.48 23.00
N TYR A 196 1.78 -13.17 24.13
CA TYR A 196 2.48 -14.46 24.20
C TYR A 196 1.60 -15.64 24.63
N ALA A 197 0.36 -15.41 25.06
CA ALA A 197 -0.54 -16.44 25.57
C ALA A 197 0.07 -17.28 26.72
N GLY A 198 0.92 -16.67 27.55
CA GLY A 198 1.62 -17.36 28.63
C GLY A 198 2.66 -18.39 28.15
N LEU A 199 3.08 -18.34 26.89
CA LEU A 199 4.19 -19.15 26.36
C LEU A 199 5.53 -18.43 26.58
N CYS A 200 6.56 -19.22 26.88
CA CYS A 200 7.90 -18.74 27.17
C CYS A 200 8.97 -19.74 26.69
N SER A 201 8.87 -20.17 25.43
CA SER A 201 9.90 -20.99 24.80
C SER A 201 10.93 -20.09 24.12
N PRO A 202 12.22 -20.14 24.51
CA PRO A 202 13.26 -19.36 23.85
C PRO A 202 13.50 -19.88 22.43
N HIS A 203 13.66 -18.95 21.49
CA HIS A 203 14.08 -19.20 20.12
C HIS A 203 15.45 -18.55 19.90
N TYR A 204 16.47 -19.35 19.56
CA TYR A 204 17.84 -18.86 19.43
C TYR A 204 18.16 -18.49 17.98
N ILE A 205 18.66 -17.28 17.76
CA ILE A 205 19.16 -16.82 16.45
C ILE A 205 20.48 -16.07 16.71
N LEU A 206 21.58 -16.49 16.08
CA LEU A 206 22.91 -15.86 16.19
C LEU A 206 23.35 -15.58 17.64
N ASN A 207 23.09 -16.52 18.56
CA ASN A 207 23.33 -16.45 20.02
C ASN A 207 22.41 -15.53 20.82
N THR A 208 21.48 -14.81 20.19
CA THR A 208 20.46 -14.02 20.88
C THR A 208 19.25 -14.88 21.20
N ARG A 209 18.69 -14.70 22.41
CA ARG A 209 17.49 -15.41 22.87
C ARG A 209 16.24 -14.57 22.58
N PHE A 210 15.46 -15.01 21.60
CA PHE A 210 14.20 -14.38 21.23
C PHE A 210 12.99 -15.06 21.87
N ARG A 211 11.94 -14.29 22.13
CA ARG A 211 10.63 -14.79 22.56
C ARG A 211 9.68 -14.81 21.37
N LYS A 212 9.21 -16.00 20.99
CA LYS A 212 8.24 -16.13 19.89
C LYS A 212 6.86 -15.65 20.33
N PRO A 213 6.27 -14.63 19.68
CA PRO A 213 4.92 -14.16 20.00
C PRO A 213 3.86 -15.15 19.57
N TYR A 214 2.68 -15.09 20.20
CA TYR A 214 1.64 -16.09 20.01
C TYR A 214 1.10 -16.11 18.58
N ASN A 215 0.98 -14.98 17.90
CA ASN A 215 0.45 -14.92 16.54
C ASN A 215 1.37 -15.55 15.48
N VAL A 216 2.66 -15.68 15.79
CA VAL A 216 3.67 -16.09 14.82
C VAL A 216 3.81 -17.60 14.83
N GLU A 217 3.64 -18.18 13.65
CA GLU A 217 3.84 -19.61 13.44
C GLU A 217 5.33 -19.90 13.42
N ASN A 218 6.03 -19.34 12.42
CA ASN A 218 7.44 -19.54 12.17
C ASN A 218 8.18 -18.22 11.88
N PHE A 219 9.41 -18.12 12.37
CA PHE A 219 10.36 -17.05 12.05
C PHE A 219 11.72 -17.69 11.82
N ILE A 220 12.05 -17.94 10.55
CA ILE A 220 13.21 -18.75 10.16
C ILE A 220 14.29 -17.81 9.63
N PRO A 221 15.46 -17.72 10.28
CA PRO A 221 16.58 -16.96 9.72
C PRO A 221 17.09 -17.65 8.46
N GLN A 222 17.24 -16.90 7.38
CA GLN A 222 17.88 -17.33 6.15
C GLN A 222 18.88 -16.25 5.76
N THR A 223 20.18 -16.50 5.94
CA THR A 223 21.21 -15.65 5.34
C THR A 223 21.52 -16.18 3.96
N ARG A 224 20.61 -15.95 3.01
CA ARG A 224 20.80 -16.26 1.59
C ARG A 224 21.08 -14.96 0.86
N GLY A 225 22.28 -14.44 1.06
CA GLY A 225 22.82 -13.34 0.27
C GLY A 225 24.04 -13.82 -0.48
N LYS A 226 23.95 -13.93 -1.79
CA LYS A 226 25.12 -13.64 -2.60
C LYS A 226 25.05 -12.14 -2.89
N TYR A 227 26.16 -11.42 -2.82
CA TYR A 227 26.26 -10.02 -3.25
C TYR A 227 26.17 -9.92 -4.78
N ASP A 228 25.28 -10.71 -5.39
CA ASP A 228 25.08 -10.76 -6.83
C ASP A 228 24.19 -9.56 -7.18
N PHE A 229 24.76 -8.61 -7.91
CA PHE A 229 24.00 -7.50 -8.45
C PHE A 229 23.37 -7.91 -9.77
N THR A 230 22.07 -7.71 -9.86
CA THR A 230 21.37 -7.71 -11.14
C THR A 230 21.56 -6.34 -11.78
N LEU A 231 22.17 -6.33 -12.97
CA LEU A 231 22.39 -5.12 -13.75
C LEU A 231 21.40 -5.12 -14.93
N THR A 232 20.69 -4.02 -15.09
CA THR A 232 19.72 -3.82 -16.17
C THR A 232 20.02 -2.52 -16.92
N GLU A 233 20.08 -2.62 -18.23
CA GLU A 233 20.39 -1.53 -19.14
C GLU A 233 19.11 -0.93 -19.73
N TYR A 234 19.03 0.40 -19.79
CA TYR A 234 17.94 1.12 -20.43
C TYR A 234 18.46 2.21 -21.36
N GLU A 235 17.90 2.26 -22.57
CA GLU A 235 18.30 3.21 -23.62
C GLU A 235 17.72 4.62 -23.40
N SER A 236 16.63 4.73 -22.66
CA SER A 236 15.93 5.99 -22.43
C SER A 236 15.29 6.08 -21.04
N TYR A 237 14.93 7.31 -20.64
CA TYR A 237 14.18 7.53 -19.40
C TYR A 237 12.82 6.83 -19.42
N SER A 238 12.10 6.82 -20.55
CA SER A 238 10.80 6.16 -20.65
C SER A 238 10.90 4.65 -20.45
N ASP A 239 11.96 4.01 -20.96
CA ASP A 239 12.17 2.57 -20.76
C ASP A 239 12.48 2.26 -19.30
N PHE A 240 13.31 3.10 -18.67
CA PHE A 240 13.62 3.00 -17.24
C PHE A 240 12.37 3.19 -16.37
N GLU A 241 11.57 4.23 -16.65
CA GLU A 241 10.35 4.54 -15.90
C GLU A 241 9.34 3.38 -16.02
N HIS A 242 9.09 2.89 -17.22
CA HIS A 242 8.16 1.79 -17.45
C HIS A 242 8.55 0.52 -16.67
N ASN A 243 9.84 0.17 -16.63
CA ASN A 243 10.29 -1.09 -16.02
C ASN A 243 10.63 -0.99 -14.54
N VAL A 244 11.05 0.17 -14.03
CA VAL A 244 11.39 0.35 -12.61
C VAL A 244 10.20 0.88 -11.81
N THR A 245 9.45 1.84 -12.36
CA THR A 245 8.25 2.39 -11.68
C THR A 245 6.98 1.61 -12.01
N GLY A 246 6.85 1.11 -13.25
CA GLY A 246 5.69 0.33 -13.67
C GLY A 246 5.61 -1.06 -13.04
N THR A 247 6.74 -1.70 -12.71
CA THR A 247 6.77 -2.99 -11.97
C THR A 247 6.44 -2.84 -10.49
N ALA A 248 6.78 -1.71 -9.87
CA ALA A 248 6.41 -1.39 -8.49
C ALA A 248 4.89 -1.15 -8.32
N ILE A 249 4.20 -0.67 -9.37
CA ILE A 249 2.76 -0.38 -9.36
C ILE A 249 1.93 -1.56 -9.92
N SER A 250 2.44 -2.34 -10.88
CA SER A 250 1.65 -3.37 -11.59
C SER A 250 1.50 -4.73 -10.89
N ARG A 251 2.18 -4.98 -9.76
CA ARG A 251 2.08 -6.28 -9.05
C ARG A 251 0.81 -6.45 -8.21
N SER A 252 -0.01 -5.42 -8.03
CA SER A 252 -1.27 -5.48 -7.28
C SER A 252 -2.47 -5.87 -8.16
N SER A 253 -2.40 -7.04 -8.80
CA SER A 253 -3.59 -7.63 -9.44
C SER A 253 -4.50 -8.23 -8.36
N PHE A 254 -5.64 -7.59 -8.11
CA PHE A 254 -6.63 -8.07 -7.15
C PHE A 254 -7.61 -9.05 -7.82
N SER A 255 -7.83 -10.21 -7.20
CA SER A 255 -8.96 -11.08 -7.54
C SER A 255 -10.23 -10.65 -6.79
N LEU A 256 -11.37 -11.27 -7.11
CA LEU A 256 -12.68 -10.97 -6.50
C LEU A 256 -12.59 -10.97 -4.96
N GLY A 257 -13.03 -9.87 -4.34
CA GLY A 257 -12.96 -9.69 -2.88
C GLY A 257 -11.60 -9.23 -2.38
N PHE A 258 -10.82 -8.51 -3.20
CA PHE A 258 -9.51 -7.96 -2.87
C PHE A 258 -8.50 -9.01 -2.38
N LYS A 259 -8.53 -10.24 -2.90
CA LYS A 259 -7.52 -11.24 -2.54
C LYS A 259 -6.34 -11.15 -3.49
N ILE A 260 -5.12 -11.08 -2.94
CA ILE A 260 -3.88 -11.23 -3.70
C ILE A 260 -3.53 -12.72 -3.75
N ALA A 261 -3.30 -13.25 -4.96
CA ALA A 261 -2.97 -14.65 -5.19
C ALA A 261 -1.46 -14.95 -5.22
N GLY A 262 -0.60 -13.96 -4.99
CA GLY A 262 0.85 -14.10 -5.14
C GLY A 262 1.68 -13.21 -4.19
N ILE A 263 2.99 -13.42 -4.25
CA ILE A 263 3.98 -12.67 -3.47
C ILE A 263 4.16 -11.29 -4.11
N PHE A 264 3.91 -10.25 -3.33
CA PHE A 264 4.16 -8.86 -3.72
C PHE A 264 5.37 -8.32 -2.94
N GLU A 265 6.07 -7.39 -3.57
CA GLU A 265 7.24 -6.74 -2.98
C GLU A 265 6.78 -5.46 -2.30
N LEU A 266 7.01 -5.36 -0.99
CA LEU A 266 6.73 -4.17 -0.20
C LEU A 266 8.04 -3.39 -0.01
N GLY A 267 8.35 -2.50 -0.96
CA GLY A 267 9.49 -1.58 -0.90
C GLY A 267 9.09 -0.15 -0.47
N TYR A 268 10.01 0.81 -0.54
CA TYR A 268 9.68 2.23 -0.36
C TYR A 268 8.59 2.63 -1.36
N SER A 269 7.44 3.10 -0.87
CA SER A 269 6.39 3.58 -1.75
C SER A 269 6.90 4.74 -2.61
N SER A 270 6.51 4.78 -3.89
CA SER A 270 6.84 5.91 -4.78
C SER A 270 6.33 7.26 -4.23
N MET A 271 5.36 7.18 -3.33
CA MET A 271 4.73 8.31 -2.64
C MET A 271 5.45 8.73 -1.34
N SER A 272 6.37 7.91 -0.82
CA SER A 272 7.20 8.27 0.33
C SER A 272 8.16 9.43 -0.01
N ASN A 273 8.60 10.20 0.99
CA ASN A 273 9.52 11.32 0.78
C ASN A 273 10.80 10.90 0.03
N ILE A 274 11.33 9.71 0.36
CA ILE A 274 12.52 9.15 -0.29
C ILE A 274 12.22 8.78 -1.75
N GLY A 275 11.09 8.13 -2.00
CA GLY A 275 10.60 7.81 -3.35
C GLY A 275 10.37 9.06 -4.22
N GLN A 276 9.75 10.09 -3.66
CA GLN A 276 9.54 11.37 -4.35
C GLN A 276 10.86 12.10 -4.66
N HIS A 277 11.82 12.07 -3.73
CA HIS A 277 13.15 12.63 -3.97
C HIS A 277 13.90 11.87 -5.06
N PHE A 278 13.77 10.54 -5.12
CA PHE A 278 14.33 9.72 -6.18
C PHE A 278 13.70 10.04 -7.54
N ILE A 279 12.37 10.04 -7.63
CA ILE A 279 11.64 10.35 -8.87
C ILE A 279 11.98 11.76 -9.37
N SER A 280 11.95 12.77 -8.49
CA SER A 280 12.27 14.16 -8.87
C SER A 280 13.70 14.34 -9.37
N ARG A 281 14.66 13.57 -8.85
CA ARG A 281 16.05 13.59 -9.31
C ARG A 281 16.19 12.97 -10.70
N ILE A 282 15.53 11.84 -10.95
CA ILE A 282 15.63 11.12 -12.23
C ILE A 282 14.82 11.82 -13.32
N ARG A 283 13.67 12.41 -13.00
CA ARG A 283 12.81 13.11 -13.97
C ARG A 283 13.52 14.26 -14.70
N ARG A 284 14.58 14.84 -14.11
CA ARG A 284 15.45 15.85 -14.75
C ARG A 284 16.11 15.35 -16.03
N PHE A 285 16.27 14.04 -16.18
CA PHE A 285 16.90 13.42 -17.34
C PHE A 285 15.91 13.02 -18.45
N SER A 286 14.60 13.22 -18.24
CA SER A 286 13.55 12.90 -19.23
C SER A 286 13.76 13.55 -20.60
N HIS A 287 14.28 14.78 -20.65
CA HIS A 287 14.54 15.52 -21.89
C HIS A 287 15.99 15.40 -22.39
N THR A 288 16.82 14.61 -21.71
CA THR A 288 18.24 14.44 -22.06
C THR A 288 18.46 13.12 -22.80
N LYS A 289 19.38 13.10 -23.78
CA LYS A 289 19.83 11.85 -24.41
C LYS A 289 20.76 11.12 -23.44
N SER A 290 20.18 10.48 -22.43
CA SER A 290 20.91 9.75 -21.40
C SER A 290 20.57 8.26 -21.45
N LYS A 291 21.59 7.43 -21.22
CA LYS A 291 21.44 5.99 -21.01
C LYS A 291 21.52 5.68 -19.52
N PHE A 292 20.83 4.63 -19.08
CA PHE A 292 20.70 4.26 -17.67
C PHE A 292 21.20 2.83 -17.45
N LEU A 293 21.97 2.64 -16.38
CA LEU A 293 22.33 1.32 -15.86
C LEU A 293 21.81 1.23 -14.43
N HIS A 294 20.86 0.34 -14.18
CA HIS A 294 20.27 0.11 -12.87
C HIS A 294 20.84 -1.17 -12.28
N ALA A 295 21.39 -1.05 -11.07
CA ALA A 295 21.96 -2.13 -10.31
C ALA A 295 21.10 -2.39 -9.09
N ARG A 296 20.71 -3.65 -8.87
CA ARG A 296 19.86 -4.07 -7.76
C ARG A 296 20.39 -5.35 -7.13
N SER A 297 20.51 -5.36 -5.81
CA SER A 297 20.85 -6.54 -5.01
C SER A 297 19.82 -6.74 -3.91
N ASP A 298 19.30 -7.95 -3.79
CA ASP A 298 18.30 -8.34 -2.80
C ASP A 298 18.95 -9.27 -1.76
N LEU A 299 18.85 -8.90 -0.48
CA LEU A 299 19.34 -9.70 0.64
C LEU A 299 18.17 -10.21 1.47
N GLU A 300 17.91 -11.51 1.42
CA GLU A 300 16.97 -12.17 2.32
C GLU A 300 17.65 -12.50 3.65
N VAL A 301 16.96 -12.21 4.76
CA VAL A 301 17.47 -12.38 6.13
C VAL A 301 16.60 -13.33 6.96
N ALA A 302 15.27 -13.25 6.81
CA ALA A 302 14.37 -14.12 7.55
C ALA A 302 13.04 -14.33 6.83
N HIS A 303 12.46 -15.53 7.01
CA HIS A 303 11.13 -15.86 6.50
C HIS A 303 10.15 -15.88 7.66
N TYR A 304 9.10 -15.08 7.53
CA TYR A 304 8.04 -14.90 8.50
C TYR A 304 6.77 -15.60 8.03
N LYS A 305 6.09 -16.28 8.97
CA LYS A 305 4.78 -16.87 8.74
C LYS A 305 3.86 -16.67 9.95
N LEU A 306 2.68 -16.15 9.68
CA LEU A 306 1.59 -15.94 10.63
C LEU A 306 0.78 -17.24 10.79
N LYS A 307 0.26 -17.48 12.00
CA LYS A 307 -0.73 -18.55 12.22
C LYS A 307 -1.97 -18.36 11.34
N THR A 308 -2.57 -19.48 10.94
CA THR A 308 -3.73 -19.46 10.05
C THR A 308 -5.04 -19.04 10.72
N ARG A 309 -5.18 -19.25 12.04
CA ARG A 309 -6.42 -19.02 12.81
C ARG A 309 -6.12 -18.63 14.25
N ASN A 310 -7.16 -18.16 14.95
CA ASN A 310 -7.12 -17.78 16.37
C ASN A 310 -6.02 -16.76 16.69
N LEU A 311 -5.94 -15.72 15.87
CA LEU A 311 -5.02 -14.61 16.01
C LEU A 311 -5.46 -13.65 17.11
N MET A 312 -4.50 -13.08 17.82
CA MET A 312 -4.73 -11.98 18.75
C MET A 312 -4.67 -10.64 18.01
N LEU A 313 -5.81 -9.96 17.94
CA LEU A 313 -5.90 -8.63 17.34
C LEU A 313 -5.29 -7.57 18.26
N HIS A 314 -4.71 -6.53 17.66
CA HIS A 314 -4.27 -5.36 18.40
C HIS A 314 -5.46 -4.70 19.12
N HIS A 315 -5.25 -4.20 20.34
CA HIS A 315 -6.36 -3.69 21.15
C HIS A 315 -7.02 -2.45 20.53
N GLU A 316 -6.25 -1.55 19.92
CA GLU A 316 -6.79 -0.36 19.23
C GLU A 316 -7.65 -0.75 18.03
N PHE A 317 -7.16 -1.67 17.20
CA PHE A 317 -7.92 -2.18 16.06
C PHE A 317 -9.21 -2.87 16.52
N LEU A 318 -9.15 -3.69 17.57
CA LEU A 318 -10.32 -4.34 18.15
C LEU A 318 -11.36 -3.33 18.66
N GLN A 319 -10.92 -2.27 19.34
CA GLN A 319 -11.81 -1.20 19.81
C GLN A 319 -12.45 -0.48 18.62
N ARG A 320 -11.67 -0.12 17.60
CA ARG A 320 -12.16 0.55 16.40
C ARG A 320 -13.20 -0.28 15.66
N VAL A 321 -12.97 -1.59 15.52
CA VAL A 321 -13.92 -2.53 14.90
C VAL A 321 -15.20 -2.66 15.72
N LYS A 322 -15.11 -2.69 17.05
CA LYS A 322 -16.30 -2.71 17.93
C LYS A 322 -17.13 -1.43 17.85
N GLN A 323 -16.53 -0.31 17.46
CA GLN A 323 -17.20 0.98 17.29
C GLN A 323 -17.86 1.15 15.92
N LEU A 324 -17.61 0.25 14.97
CA LEU A 324 -18.23 0.34 13.66
C LEU A 324 -19.75 0.15 13.76
N PRO A 325 -20.52 0.92 12.97
CA PRO A 325 -21.96 0.72 12.91
C PRO A 325 -22.31 -0.55 12.13
N LEU A 326 -23.45 -1.13 12.50
CA LEU A 326 -24.04 -2.27 11.78
C LEU A 326 -24.62 -1.84 10.44
N GLU A 327 -25.15 -0.62 10.36
CA GLU A 327 -25.61 0.00 9.13
C GLU A 327 -24.41 0.47 8.30
N TYR A 328 -24.47 0.25 6.99
CA TYR A 328 -23.36 0.62 6.10
C TYR A 328 -23.17 2.14 6.06
N SER A 329 -22.01 2.62 6.52
CA SER A 329 -21.62 4.02 6.45
C SER A 329 -20.19 4.16 5.92
N TYR A 330 -20.06 4.53 4.64
CA TYR A 330 -18.75 4.58 3.97
C TYR A 330 -17.70 5.41 4.72
N GLY A 331 -18.09 6.54 5.34
CA GLY A 331 -17.15 7.38 6.11
C GLY A 331 -16.44 6.62 7.25
N GLU A 332 -17.15 5.79 8.01
CA GLU A 332 -16.55 5.03 9.12
C GLU A 332 -15.64 3.90 8.63
N TYR A 333 -16.04 3.21 7.57
CA TYR A 333 -15.23 2.16 6.96
C TYR A 333 -14.00 2.74 6.25
N ARG A 334 -14.12 3.89 5.61
CA ARG A 334 -13.00 4.61 4.99
C ARG A 334 -11.94 4.98 6.02
N ASP A 335 -12.35 5.50 7.17
CA ASP A 335 -11.40 5.84 8.24
C ASP A 335 -10.69 4.61 8.79
N LEU A 336 -11.39 3.48 8.95
CA LEU A 336 -10.75 2.21 9.31
C LEU A 336 -9.64 1.82 8.32
N PHE A 337 -9.90 1.94 7.00
CA PHE A 337 -8.90 1.65 5.98
C PHE A 337 -7.75 2.67 5.94
N ARG A 338 -8.01 3.94 6.26
CA ARG A 338 -6.95 4.96 6.38
C ARG A 338 -6.06 4.73 7.59
N GLU A 339 -6.64 4.31 8.72
CA GLU A 339 -5.92 4.13 9.98
C GLU A 339 -5.17 2.79 10.04
N PHE A 340 -5.76 1.71 9.51
CA PHE A 340 -5.26 0.34 9.66
C PHE A 340 -4.96 -0.35 8.33
N GLY A 341 -5.12 0.33 7.21
CA GLY A 341 -4.89 -0.25 5.91
C GLY A 341 -5.96 -1.25 5.49
N THR A 342 -5.69 -1.93 4.38
CA THR A 342 -6.64 -2.80 3.68
C THR A 342 -6.38 -4.29 3.92
N HIS A 343 -5.11 -4.62 4.21
CA HIS A 343 -4.61 -5.99 4.31
C HIS A 343 -3.70 -6.13 5.53
N TYR A 344 -3.35 -7.35 5.89
CA TYR A 344 -2.36 -7.68 6.92
C TYR A 344 -1.41 -8.76 6.40
N ILE A 345 -0.25 -8.89 7.05
CA ILE A 345 0.83 -9.75 6.58
C ILE A 345 0.65 -11.18 7.09
N THR A 346 0.45 -12.13 6.18
CA THR A 346 0.38 -13.57 6.51
C THR A 346 1.72 -14.26 6.33
N GLU A 347 2.45 -13.96 5.25
CA GLU A 347 3.78 -14.48 4.96
C GLU A 347 4.64 -13.32 4.45
N ALA A 348 5.91 -13.26 4.86
CA ALA A 348 6.84 -12.22 4.42
C ALA A 348 8.28 -12.72 4.40
N VAL A 349 9.04 -12.19 3.44
CA VAL A 349 10.50 -12.29 3.42
C VAL A 349 11.05 -10.97 3.94
N LEU A 350 11.73 -11.03 5.07
CA LEU A 350 12.44 -9.90 5.65
C LEU A 350 13.85 -9.84 5.06
N GLY A 351 14.27 -8.63 4.72
CA GLY A 351 15.53 -8.43 4.03
C GLY A 351 15.81 -6.95 3.80
N GLY A 352 16.68 -6.70 2.82
CA GLY A 352 16.95 -5.37 2.31
C GLY A 352 17.15 -5.40 0.81
N ILE A 353 16.78 -4.31 0.15
CA ILE A 353 17.05 -4.07 -1.26
C ILE A 353 18.08 -2.96 -1.31
N TYR A 354 19.20 -3.22 -1.97
CA TYR A 354 20.20 -2.20 -2.26
C TYR A 354 20.17 -1.92 -3.76
N GLU A 355 19.84 -0.68 -4.12
CA GLU A 355 19.74 -0.25 -5.51
C GLU A 355 20.52 1.04 -5.76
N TYR A 356 21.15 1.11 -6.94
CA TYR A 356 21.74 2.35 -7.43
C TYR A 356 21.55 2.44 -8.95
N THR A 357 21.55 3.65 -9.49
CA THR A 357 21.38 3.88 -10.94
C THR A 357 22.44 4.84 -11.44
N LEU A 358 23.19 4.42 -12.45
CA LEU A 358 24.14 5.26 -13.17
C LEU A 358 23.45 5.87 -14.39
N ILE A 359 23.57 7.19 -14.53
CA ILE A 359 23.01 7.94 -15.64
C ILE A 359 24.17 8.55 -16.42
N LYS A 360 24.24 8.26 -17.73
CA LYS A 360 25.32 8.72 -18.60
C LYS A 360 24.77 9.42 -19.82
N ASN A 361 25.34 10.57 -20.15
CA ASN A 361 25.00 11.29 -21.37
C ASN A 361 25.52 10.50 -22.59
N LYS A 362 24.64 10.20 -23.54
CA LYS A 362 24.93 9.40 -24.73
C LYS A 362 25.98 10.05 -25.63
N GLU A 363 25.89 11.35 -25.87
CA GLU A 363 26.84 12.06 -26.75
C GLU A 363 28.25 12.12 -26.15
N ALA A 364 28.36 12.22 -24.82
CA ALA A 364 29.64 12.16 -24.12
C ALA A 364 30.23 10.73 -24.11
N MET A 365 29.38 9.70 -24.00
CA MET A 365 29.80 8.31 -24.11
C MET A 365 30.33 8.00 -25.51
N ASP A 366 29.58 8.39 -26.55
CA ASP A 366 29.94 8.16 -27.94
C ASP A 366 31.25 8.89 -28.31
N ARG A 367 31.48 10.10 -27.76
CA ARG A 367 32.75 10.83 -27.95
C ARG A 367 33.95 10.13 -27.31
N GLY A 368 33.73 9.39 -26.23
CA GLY A 368 34.78 8.66 -25.50
C GLY A 368 34.94 7.21 -25.94
N ASP A 369 34.27 6.77 -27.01
CA ASP A 369 34.21 5.37 -27.46
C ASP A 369 33.80 4.37 -26.35
N TYR A 370 32.91 4.79 -25.44
CA TYR A 370 32.36 3.95 -24.38
C TYR A 370 30.99 3.38 -24.75
N SER A 371 30.83 2.06 -24.66
CA SER A 371 29.53 1.39 -24.78
C SER A 371 28.88 1.17 -23.42
N LEU A 372 27.55 0.93 -23.38
CA LEU A 372 26.87 0.51 -22.14
C LEU A 372 27.46 -0.78 -21.58
N LYS A 373 27.80 -1.72 -22.46
CA LYS A 373 28.44 -2.99 -22.10
C LYS A 373 29.76 -2.78 -21.37
N ASN A 374 30.57 -1.81 -21.79
CA ASN A 374 31.83 -1.48 -21.10
C ASN A 374 31.57 -1.00 -19.66
N ILE A 375 30.47 -0.26 -19.43
CA ILE A 375 30.07 0.23 -18.11
C ILE A 375 29.51 -0.91 -17.27
N HIS A 376 28.68 -1.77 -17.87
CA HIS A 376 28.15 -2.97 -17.24
C HIS A 376 29.27 -3.88 -16.73
N ASP A 377 30.24 -4.22 -17.59
CA ASP A 377 31.36 -5.09 -17.24
C ASP A 377 32.27 -4.45 -16.17
N CYS A 378 32.44 -3.12 -16.20
CA CYS A 378 33.16 -2.38 -15.17
C CYS A 378 32.42 -2.36 -13.83
N ALA A 379 31.08 -2.28 -13.85
CA ALA A 379 30.27 -2.31 -12.64
C ALA A 379 30.32 -3.69 -11.96
N ILE A 380 30.44 -4.78 -12.72
CA ILE A 380 30.59 -6.15 -12.19
C ILE A 380 31.95 -6.34 -11.52
N GLN A 381 33.04 -5.80 -12.08
CA GLN A 381 34.39 -6.01 -11.56
C GLN A 381 34.70 -5.28 -10.23
N ASN A 382 33.89 -4.27 -9.87
CA ASN A 382 34.09 -3.46 -8.66
C ASN A 382 33.12 -3.83 -7.52
N VAL A 383 32.39 -4.94 -7.66
CA VAL A 383 31.59 -5.60 -6.62
C VAL A 383 32.30 -6.90 -6.27
#